data_AF-A0AB73INA3-F1
#
_entry.id   AF-A0AB73INA3-F1
#
_cell.length_a   1.000
_cell.length_b   1.000
_cell.length_c   1.000
_cell.angle_alpha   90.00
_cell.angle_beta   90.00
_cell.angle_gamma   90.00
#
_symmetry.space_group_name_H-M   'P 1'
#
loop_
_entity.id
_entity.type
_entity.pdbx_description
1 polymer ?
#
loop_
_entity_poly.entity_id
_entity_poly.type
_entity_poly.pdbx_seq_one_letter_code
_entity_poly.pdbx_strand_id
1 'polypeptide(L)'
;MLELGSAGRVVDLDSRRIFPDESLRGLIGLSIRTVSSRATCPARMMLDKNISFKGALLRLATRPENSHDIGGILPELVLHETSQLTVKRSHYSYTVNRDFRGKALVAIEEVTKADISRCSRLMEEWLHSNLSEEGCLTYMYHPSEDRRSPNKNRIRDFMGTLALQTCARRTGLIDHFRKADLNLMYNLQEYYQEEFDYAVIRESDKVKLGAVALAALAVRGRFAATIPAQAEERLSKLTHTLQRIDGSFRTFLRPAERNEDCQNFYPGETLLLWTSQLQSGRDAGLLKRIMLSFSYYRSFHREDRNPAFVPWHTQACYQLFQITGYDEVKDFIFEMNDWLLAFQQPESQLPAFDMDGRFYSPDKPYGPPHASSTGVYMEGLCDALALAIALGQEERAEKYTMAIKRGLRNIMQLQFSQIAEIPSAAKSFRTLGGVRTTEYNNVIRVDNVQHNYLAMQKILSLDTFPW
;
A
#
# COMPACT_ATOMS: atom_id res chain seq x y z
N MET A 1 0.46 -18.63 21.31
CA MET A 1 -0.34 -19.04 20.16
C MET A 1 -0.24 -20.55 20.03
N LEU A 2 -1.37 -21.23 19.86
CA LEU A 2 -1.45 -22.67 19.65
C LEU A 2 -1.95 -22.93 18.23
N GLU A 3 -1.32 -23.88 17.54
CA GLU A 3 -1.70 -24.31 16.19
C GLU A 3 -2.23 -25.75 16.27
N LEU A 4 -3.51 -25.97 15.93
CA LEU A 4 -4.17 -27.28 15.93
C LEU A 4 -4.55 -27.67 14.51
N GLY A 5 -4.07 -28.80 14.01
CA GLY A 5 -4.42 -29.32 12.68
C GLY A 5 -5.68 -30.19 12.71
N SER A 6 -6.49 -30.12 11.65
CA SER A 6 -7.62 -31.03 11.41
C SER A 6 -7.20 -32.33 10.72
N ALA A 7 -8.12 -33.28 10.59
CA ALA A 7 -7.94 -34.43 9.71
C ALA A 7 -7.74 -33.94 8.27
N GLY A 8 -6.57 -34.23 7.69
CA GLY A 8 -6.18 -33.68 6.40
C GLY A 8 -6.88 -34.34 5.21
N ARG A 9 -7.06 -33.58 4.12
CA ARG A 9 -7.57 -34.06 2.84
C ARG A 9 -6.39 -34.51 1.97
N VAL A 10 -6.45 -35.75 1.48
CA VAL A 10 -5.51 -36.27 0.47
C VAL A 10 -5.80 -35.60 -0.87
N VAL A 11 -4.76 -35.12 -1.56
CA VAL A 11 -4.86 -34.49 -2.87
C VAL A 11 -4.24 -35.40 -3.92
N ASP A 12 -4.96 -35.61 -5.00
CA ASP A 12 -4.48 -36.35 -6.16
C ASP A 12 -3.49 -35.49 -6.98
N LEU A 13 -2.29 -36.03 -7.18
CA LEU A 13 -1.20 -35.40 -7.90
C LEU A 13 -1.46 -35.30 -9.41
N ASP A 14 -2.37 -36.12 -9.96
CA ASP A 14 -2.73 -36.08 -11.39
C ASP A 14 -3.79 -35.00 -11.72
N SER A 15 -4.30 -34.31 -10.70
CA SER A 15 -5.27 -33.22 -10.90
C SER A 15 -4.61 -31.94 -11.44
N ARG A 16 -5.25 -31.26 -12.40
CA ARG A 16 -4.76 -29.98 -12.98
C ARG A 16 -4.65 -28.82 -11.97
N ARG A 17 -5.15 -28.98 -10.74
CA ARG A 17 -5.03 -28.03 -9.61
C ARG A 17 -4.56 -28.77 -8.35
N ILE A 18 -3.27 -29.09 -8.33
CA ILE A 18 -2.62 -29.79 -7.20
C ILE A 18 -2.62 -28.94 -5.92
N PHE A 19 -2.61 -27.61 -6.04
CA PHE A 19 -2.50 -26.71 -4.89
C PHE A 19 -3.72 -25.80 -4.70
N PRO A 20 -4.05 -25.44 -3.44
CA PRO A 20 -5.01 -24.39 -3.15
C PRO A 20 -4.56 -23.03 -3.68
N ASP A 21 -5.48 -22.07 -3.66
CA ASP A 21 -5.17 -20.68 -3.92
C ASP A 21 -4.13 -20.17 -2.90
N GLU A 22 -3.12 -19.43 -3.36
CA GLU A 22 -2.05 -18.89 -2.51
C GLU A 22 -2.58 -17.99 -1.39
N SER A 23 -3.78 -17.42 -1.56
CA SER A 23 -4.45 -16.67 -0.51
C SER A 23 -4.69 -17.49 0.76
N LEU A 24 -4.81 -18.82 0.67
CA LEU A 24 -5.00 -19.71 1.82
C LEU A 24 -3.69 -20.03 2.57
N ARG A 25 -2.55 -19.53 2.10
CA ARG A 25 -1.27 -19.64 2.81
C ARG A 25 -1.37 -18.99 4.20
N GLY A 26 -0.89 -19.71 5.21
CA GLY A 26 -1.05 -19.30 6.61
C GLY A 26 -2.32 -19.82 7.27
N LEU A 27 -3.24 -20.49 6.54
CA LEU A 27 -4.41 -21.19 7.09
C LEU A 27 -4.42 -22.68 6.77
N ILE A 28 -3.78 -23.08 5.66
CA ILE A 28 -3.60 -24.48 5.26
C ILE A 28 -2.12 -24.83 5.31
N GLY A 29 -1.80 -25.96 5.94
CA GLY A 29 -0.48 -26.56 5.91
C GLY A 29 -0.40 -27.74 4.93
N LEU A 30 0.82 -28.15 4.63
CA LEU A 30 1.12 -29.21 3.66
C LEU A 30 1.91 -30.34 4.35
N SER A 31 1.51 -31.59 4.14
CA SER A 31 2.26 -32.76 4.56
C SER A 31 2.52 -33.70 3.39
N ILE A 32 3.68 -34.34 3.38
CA ILE A 32 3.95 -35.54 2.59
C ILE A 32 3.87 -36.73 3.54
N ARG A 33 3.07 -37.74 3.17
CA ARG A 33 2.94 -39.00 3.90
C ARG A 33 3.44 -40.16 3.05
N THR A 34 4.34 -40.95 3.60
CA THR A 34 4.73 -42.26 3.08
C THR A 34 4.18 -43.35 4.02
N VAL A 35 4.43 -44.63 3.70
CA VAL A 35 4.06 -45.76 4.57
C VAL A 35 4.73 -45.66 5.95
N SER A 36 5.95 -45.13 6.01
CA SER A 36 6.78 -45.13 7.23
C SER A 36 7.05 -43.74 7.82
N SER A 37 6.72 -42.66 7.13
CA SER A 37 7.06 -41.31 7.55
C SER A 37 5.98 -40.27 7.21
N ARG A 38 5.98 -39.18 7.98
CA ARG A 38 5.20 -37.97 7.68
C ARG A 38 6.08 -36.75 7.88
N ALA A 39 6.27 -35.97 6.82
CA ALA A 39 6.93 -34.67 6.88
C ALA A 39 5.88 -33.57 6.70
N THR A 40 5.92 -32.54 7.54
CA THR A 40 4.93 -31.45 7.55
C THR A 40 5.60 -30.09 7.42
N CYS A 41 4.99 -29.23 6.60
CA CYS A 41 5.22 -27.80 6.57
C CYS A 41 3.96 -27.11 7.14
N PRO A 42 4.00 -26.67 8.42
CA PRO A 42 2.85 -26.04 9.08
C PRO A 42 2.40 -24.77 8.38
N ALA A 43 1.11 -24.45 8.48
CA ALA A 43 0.53 -23.26 7.84
C ALA A 43 1.24 -21.98 8.30
N ARG A 44 1.52 -21.87 9.61
CA ARG A 44 2.22 -20.71 10.15
C ARG A 44 3.64 -20.57 9.61
N MET A 45 4.37 -21.68 9.46
CA MET A 45 5.72 -21.66 8.88
C MET A 45 5.70 -21.14 7.44
N MET A 46 4.71 -21.55 6.66
CA MET A 46 4.56 -21.08 5.28
C MET A 46 4.35 -19.57 5.22
N LEU A 47 3.56 -19.00 6.12
CA LEU A 47 3.39 -17.55 6.22
C LEU A 47 4.66 -16.85 6.72
N ASP A 48 5.22 -17.31 7.84
CA ASP A 48 6.38 -16.67 8.49
C ASP A 48 7.59 -16.63 7.58
N LYS A 49 7.71 -17.60 6.65
CA LYS A 49 8.80 -17.70 5.68
C LYS A 49 8.40 -17.31 4.25
N ASN A 50 7.17 -16.82 4.03
CA ASN A 50 6.58 -16.58 2.69
C ASN A 50 6.79 -17.75 1.70
N ILE A 51 6.65 -18.99 2.16
CA ILE A 51 6.80 -20.19 1.33
C ILE A 51 5.45 -20.50 0.65
N SER A 52 5.41 -20.48 -0.68
CA SER A 52 4.24 -20.90 -1.47
C SER A 52 3.92 -22.39 -1.26
N PHE A 53 2.73 -22.85 -1.67
CA PHE A 53 2.41 -24.29 -1.60
C PHE A 53 3.40 -25.14 -2.41
N LYS A 54 3.77 -24.65 -3.61
CA LYS A 54 4.82 -25.29 -4.43
C LYS A 54 6.18 -25.28 -3.72
N GLY A 55 6.56 -24.17 -3.09
CA GLY A 55 7.80 -24.08 -2.32
C GLY A 55 7.82 -25.02 -1.11
N ALA A 56 6.67 -25.19 -0.45
CA ALA A 56 6.51 -26.12 0.66
C ALA A 56 6.67 -27.56 0.18
N LEU A 57 6.06 -27.93 -0.95
CA LEU A 57 6.25 -29.26 -1.55
C LEU A 57 7.73 -29.53 -1.86
N LEU A 58 8.39 -28.61 -2.57
CA LEU A 58 9.82 -28.74 -2.90
C LEU A 58 10.67 -28.92 -1.64
N ARG A 59 10.39 -28.14 -0.59
CA ARG A 59 11.09 -28.24 0.69
C ARG A 59 10.86 -29.58 1.41
N LEU A 60 9.67 -30.16 1.28
CA LEU A 60 9.36 -31.46 1.88
C LEU A 60 10.00 -32.59 1.06
N ALA A 61 9.97 -32.50 -0.26
CA ALA A 61 10.53 -33.50 -1.18
C ALA A 61 12.06 -33.60 -1.11
N THR A 62 12.77 -32.50 -0.79
CA THR A 62 14.24 -32.50 -0.70
C THR A 62 14.79 -33.02 0.62
N ARG A 63 13.94 -33.45 1.55
CA ARG A 63 14.41 -34.01 2.83
C ARG A 63 14.95 -35.43 2.64
N PRO A 64 16.11 -35.77 3.23
CA PRO A 64 16.69 -37.13 3.12
C PRO A 64 15.73 -38.23 3.56
N GLU A 65 14.92 -37.96 4.59
CA GLU A 65 13.88 -38.88 5.10
C GLU A 65 12.75 -39.20 4.09
N ASN A 66 12.65 -38.44 2.99
CA ASN A 66 11.64 -38.59 1.94
C ASN A 66 12.25 -39.01 0.59
N SER A 67 13.59 -39.14 0.48
CA SER A 67 14.27 -39.57 -0.75
C SER A 67 14.37 -41.09 -0.91
N HIS A 68 13.91 -41.85 0.07
CA HIS A 68 13.87 -43.31 -0.01
C HIS A 68 12.56 -43.77 -0.63
N ASP A 69 12.64 -44.15 -1.91
CA ASP A 69 11.63 -44.89 -2.63
C ASP A 69 11.50 -46.29 -2.00
N ILE A 70 10.65 -46.40 -0.99
CA ILE A 70 10.33 -47.68 -0.36
C ILE A 70 9.20 -48.32 -1.19
N GLY A 71 9.57 -48.93 -2.30
CA GLY A 71 8.75 -49.92 -2.99
C GLY A 71 7.74 -49.41 -4.03
N GLY A 72 7.95 -48.26 -4.67
CA GLY A 72 7.14 -47.82 -5.81
C GLY A 72 5.74 -47.29 -5.47
N ILE A 73 5.47 -46.98 -4.20
CA ILE A 73 4.26 -46.28 -3.76
C ILE A 73 4.55 -44.78 -3.73
N LEU A 74 3.83 -44.02 -4.57
CA LEU A 74 3.97 -42.57 -4.60
C LEU A 74 3.57 -41.95 -3.25
N PRO A 75 4.34 -40.96 -2.74
CA PRO A 75 4.01 -40.26 -1.52
C PRO A 75 2.66 -39.54 -1.64
N GLU A 76 1.82 -39.66 -0.61
CA GLU A 76 0.55 -38.95 -0.55
C GLU A 76 0.74 -37.50 -0.12
N LEU A 77 0.17 -36.58 -0.88
CA LEU A 77 0.09 -35.17 -0.52
C LEU A 77 -1.16 -34.93 0.33
N VAL A 78 -0.97 -34.39 1.53
CA VAL A 78 -2.07 -34.13 2.47
C VAL A 78 -2.11 -32.65 2.83
N LEU A 79 -3.24 -32.00 2.54
CA LEU A 79 -3.53 -30.65 3.00
C LEU A 79 -4.25 -30.73 4.35
N HIS A 80 -3.87 -29.90 5.31
CA HIS A 80 -4.56 -29.82 6.60
C HIS A 80 -4.94 -28.38 6.90
N GLU A 81 -6.19 -28.19 7.27
CA GLU A 81 -6.65 -26.91 7.79
C GLU A 81 -6.12 -26.72 9.20
N THR A 82 -5.80 -25.47 9.50
CA THR A 82 -5.21 -25.09 10.77
C THR A 82 -6.18 -24.20 11.55
N SER A 83 -6.47 -24.60 12.79
CA SER A 83 -7.04 -23.71 13.79
C SER A 83 -5.94 -23.04 14.59
N GLN A 84 -5.86 -21.71 14.52
CA GLN A 84 -4.91 -20.91 15.30
C GLN A 84 -5.65 -20.28 16.47
N LEU A 85 -5.08 -20.38 17.67
CA LEU A 85 -5.68 -19.87 18.90
C LEU A 85 -4.69 -19.01 19.68
N THR A 86 -5.13 -17.84 20.12
CA THR A 86 -4.45 -17.06 21.16
C THR A 86 -5.14 -17.28 22.50
N VAL A 87 -4.37 -17.77 23.47
CA VAL A 87 -4.81 -17.97 24.84
C VAL A 87 -4.22 -16.87 25.69
N LYS A 88 -5.08 -16.00 26.23
CA LYS A 88 -4.69 -14.97 27.20
C LYS A 88 -5.06 -15.44 28.60
N ARG A 89 -4.10 -15.44 29.51
CA ARG A 89 -4.32 -15.72 30.93
C ARG A 89 -4.53 -14.42 31.67
N SER A 90 -5.67 -14.29 32.36
CA SER A 90 -5.88 -13.30 33.43
C SER A 90 -5.61 -13.96 34.78
N HIS A 91 -5.64 -13.18 35.87
CA HIS A 91 -5.37 -13.71 37.22
C HIS A 91 -6.28 -14.90 37.61
N TYR A 92 -7.51 -14.97 37.06
CA TYR A 92 -8.50 -16.00 37.43
C TYR A 92 -9.19 -16.69 36.23
N SER A 93 -8.85 -16.35 34.98
CA SER A 93 -9.52 -16.93 33.81
C SER A 93 -8.60 -17.03 32.59
N TYR A 94 -8.99 -17.87 31.64
CA TYR A 94 -8.39 -17.92 30.32
C TYR A 94 -9.40 -17.43 29.29
N THR A 95 -8.95 -16.55 28.38
CA THR A 95 -9.70 -16.19 27.18
C THR A 95 -9.03 -16.87 25.99
N VAL A 96 -9.81 -17.61 25.22
CA VAL A 96 -9.35 -18.29 24.00
C VAL A 96 -9.98 -17.58 22.81
N ASN A 97 -9.15 -16.96 21.98
CA ASN A 97 -9.57 -16.32 20.76
C ASN A 97 -9.10 -17.12 19.55
N ARG A 98 -9.96 -17.23 18.53
CA ARG A 98 -9.55 -17.76 17.23
C ARG A 98 -8.76 -16.70 16.47
N ASP A 99 -7.62 -17.11 15.96
CA ASP A 99 -6.76 -16.29 15.15
C ASP A 99 -6.80 -16.73 13.68
N PHE A 100 -6.55 -15.76 12.81
CA PHE A 100 -6.29 -15.94 11.40
C PHE A 100 -4.89 -15.41 11.12
N ARG A 101 -3.98 -16.29 10.66
CA ARG A 101 -2.60 -15.91 10.32
C ARG A 101 -1.89 -15.19 11.48
N GLY A 102 -2.14 -15.71 12.69
CA GLY A 102 -1.60 -15.30 13.98
C GLY A 102 -2.10 -13.96 14.50
N LYS A 103 -3.28 -13.54 14.08
CA LYS A 103 -3.95 -12.35 14.61
C LYS A 103 -5.44 -12.63 14.81
N ALA A 104 -6.02 -12.12 15.89
CA ALA A 104 -7.47 -12.13 16.05
C ALA A 104 -8.13 -11.39 14.88
N LEU A 105 -9.36 -11.80 14.54
CA LEU A 105 -10.14 -11.10 13.52
C LEU A 105 -10.48 -9.69 14.02
N VAL A 106 -10.19 -8.67 13.21
CA VAL A 106 -10.65 -7.30 13.46
C VAL A 106 -12.09 -7.18 12.96
N ALA A 107 -13.00 -6.83 13.86
CA ALA A 107 -14.39 -6.54 13.53
C ALA A 107 -14.55 -5.12 12.97
N ILE A 108 -15.61 -4.86 12.21
CA ILE A 108 -15.84 -3.53 11.63
C ILE A 108 -16.15 -2.49 12.70
N GLU A 109 -16.74 -2.91 13.82
CA GLU A 109 -17.05 -2.11 15.00
C GLU A 109 -15.79 -1.67 15.76
N GLU A 110 -14.65 -2.35 15.54
CA GLU A 110 -13.35 -1.94 16.10
C GLU A 110 -12.71 -0.79 15.31
N VAL A 111 -13.28 -0.38 14.18
CA VAL A 111 -12.80 0.78 13.39
C VAL A 111 -13.27 2.08 14.05
N THR A 112 -12.74 2.35 15.25
CA THR A 112 -13.03 3.56 16.01
C THR A 112 -11.94 4.62 15.80
N LYS A 113 -12.25 5.89 16.13
CA LYS A 113 -11.24 6.98 16.09
C LYS A 113 -10.00 6.63 16.90
N ALA A 114 -10.18 6.00 18.06
CA ALA A 114 -9.10 5.62 18.97
C ALA A 114 -8.22 4.52 18.38
N ASP A 115 -8.82 3.48 17.79
CA ASP A 115 -8.10 2.37 17.19
C ASP A 115 -7.35 2.78 15.92
N ILE A 116 -7.94 3.66 15.10
CA ILE A 116 -7.26 4.23 13.93
C ILE A 116 -6.15 5.20 14.32
N SER A 117 -6.34 5.99 15.38
CA SER A 117 -5.26 6.81 15.95
C SER A 117 -4.09 5.95 16.43
N ARG A 118 -4.38 4.82 17.09
CA ARG A 118 -3.36 3.86 17.53
C ARG A 118 -2.65 3.19 16.35
N CYS A 119 -3.41 2.73 15.36
CA CYS A 119 -2.89 2.10 14.15
C CYS A 119 -1.94 3.06 13.41
N SER A 120 -2.38 4.30 13.21
CA SER A 120 -1.58 5.33 12.55
C SER A 120 -0.32 5.71 13.32
N ARG A 121 -0.36 5.76 14.66
CA ARG A 121 0.83 6.02 15.49
C ARG A 121 1.87 4.92 15.34
N LEU A 122 1.45 3.65 15.31
CA LEU A 122 2.37 2.54 15.09
C LEU A 122 3.03 2.61 13.70
N MET A 123 2.31 3.06 12.66
CA MET A 123 2.91 3.28 11.33
C MET A 123 3.95 4.40 11.34
N GLU A 124 3.69 5.48 12.07
CA GLU A 124 4.65 6.56 12.28
C GLU A 124 5.92 6.06 13.00
N GLU A 125 5.76 5.29 14.07
CA GLU A 125 6.87 4.63 14.77
C GLU A 125 7.68 3.72 13.83
N TRP A 126 7.00 2.99 12.94
CA TRP A 126 7.66 2.16 11.93
C TRP A 126 8.47 3.00 10.93
N LEU A 127 7.91 4.10 10.41
CA LEU A 127 8.60 5.01 9.50
C LEU A 127 9.88 5.55 10.13
N HIS A 128 9.81 6.01 11.38
CA HIS A 128 10.98 6.53 12.09
C HIS A 128 12.00 5.44 12.44
N SER A 129 11.57 4.24 12.83
CA SER A 129 12.46 3.13 13.18
C SER A 129 13.16 2.52 11.97
N ASN A 130 12.64 2.76 10.77
CA ASN A 130 13.19 2.26 9.51
C ASN A 130 13.90 3.33 8.68
N LEU A 131 14.01 4.55 9.20
CA LEU A 131 14.87 5.61 8.69
C LEU A 131 16.29 5.42 9.25
N SER A 132 17.30 5.37 8.39
CA SER A 132 18.70 5.29 8.82
C SER A 132 19.19 6.62 9.39
N GLU A 133 20.34 6.60 10.07
CA GLU A 133 20.99 7.81 10.60
C GLU A 133 21.40 8.78 9.49
N GLU A 134 21.64 8.27 8.28
CA GLU A 134 21.95 9.05 7.07
C GLU A 134 20.70 9.56 6.34
N GLY A 135 19.49 9.18 6.78
CA GLY A 135 18.23 9.58 6.14
C GLY A 135 17.68 8.60 5.11
N CYS A 136 18.27 7.42 4.93
CA CYS A 136 17.75 6.42 4.00
C CYS A 136 16.56 5.68 4.63
N LEU A 137 15.36 5.83 4.04
CA LEU A 137 14.18 5.09 4.48
C LEU A 137 14.14 3.72 3.81
N THR A 138 13.85 2.68 4.61
CA THR A 138 13.77 1.30 4.09
C THR A 138 12.62 1.15 3.10
N TYR A 139 12.92 0.92 1.81
CA TYR A 139 11.89 0.65 0.80
C TYR A 139 11.11 -0.63 1.09
N MET A 140 11.82 -1.73 1.38
CA MET A 140 11.20 -3.03 1.59
C MET A 140 11.98 -3.84 2.63
N TYR A 141 11.26 -4.44 3.57
CA TYR A 141 11.79 -5.29 4.64
C TYR A 141 11.11 -6.66 4.59
N HIS A 142 11.91 -7.70 4.77
CA HIS A 142 11.51 -9.10 4.82
C HIS A 142 11.61 -9.60 6.26
N PRO A 143 10.51 -9.58 7.04
CA PRO A 143 10.53 -10.05 8.44
C PRO A 143 11.00 -11.51 8.56
N SER A 144 10.67 -12.34 7.57
CA SER A 144 11.08 -13.75 7.50
C SER A 144 12.59 -13.99 7.57
N GLU A 145 13.40 -12.99 7.20
CA GLU A 145 14.85 -13.08 7.04
C GLU A 145 15.61 -12.00 7.84
N ASP A 146 14.92 -11.14 8.59
CA ASP A 146 15.44 -9.87 9.14
C ASP A 146 16.27 -9.07 8.11
N ARG A 147 15.79 -9.00 6.87
CA ARG A 147 16.57 -8.46 5.75
C ARG A 147 15.87 -7.30 5.07
N ARG A 148 16.63 -6.22 4.83
CA ARG A 148 16.22 -5.13 3.94
C ARG A 148 16.48 -5.54 2.49
N SER A 149 15.55 -5.23 1.59
CA SER A 149 15.76 -5.43 0.17
C SER A 149 16.79 -4.43 -0.36
N PRO A 150 17.68 -4.83 -1.30
CA PRO A 150 18.50 -3.88 -2.05
C PRO A 150 17.70 -3.12 -3.11
N ASN A 151 16.46 -3.56 -3.39
CA ASN A 151 15.61 -2.90 -4.38
C ASN A 151 15.29 -1.47 -3.96
N LYS A 152 15.14 -0.61 -4.96
CA LYS A 152 15.00 0.83 -4.82
C LYS A 152 13.90 1.31 -5.76
N ASN A 153 13.08 2.27 -5.34
CA ASN A 153 12.04 2.87 -6.19
C ASN A 153 11.88 4.35 -5.80
N ARG A 154 12.27 5.26 -6.71
CA ARG A 154 12.36 6.69 -6.40
C ARG A 154 11.02 7.32 -6.06
N ILE A 155 9.94 6.88 -6.72
CA ILE A 155 8.58 7.31 -6.39
C ILE A 155 8.30 7.02 -4.91
N ARG A 156 8.65 5.81 -4.45
CA ARG A 156 8.38 5.40 -3.06
C ARG A 156 9.27 6.09 -2.04
N ASP A 157 10.49 6.45 -2.42
CA ASP A 157 11.38 7.21 -1.53
C ASP A 157 10.82 8.61 -1.25
N PHE A 158 10.39 9.34 -2.28
CA PHE A 158 9.79 10.67 -2.10
C PHE A 158 8.39 10.62 -1.49
N MET A 159 7.60 9.56 -1.76
CA MET A 159 6.36 9.34 -0.99
C MET A 159 6.64 9.11 0.49
N GLY A 160 7.71 8.38 0.83
CA GLY A 160 8.17 8.23 2.20
C GLY A 160 8.50 9.56 2.86
N THR A 161 9.15 10.47 2.11
CA THR A 161 9.37 11.86 2.56
C THR A 161 8.06 12.59 2.85
N LEU A 162 7.06 12.49 1.98
CA LEU A 162 5.74 13.12 2.18
C LEU A 162 5.03 12.59 3.44
N ALA A 163 5.15 11.29 3.72
CA ALA A 163 4.65 10.71 4.97
C ALA A 163 5.36 11.29 6.19
N LEU A 164 6.70 11.33 6.19
CA LEU A 164 7.48 11.90 7.30
C LEU A 164 7.18 13.38 7.52
N GLN A 165 6.98 14.17 6.44
CA GLN A 165 6.54 15.56 6.54
C GLN A 165 5.15 15.68 7.16
N THR A 166 4.24 14.77 6.80
CA THR A 166 2.91 14.71 7.41
C THR A 166 3.01 14.34 8.90
N CYS A 167 3.87 13.38 9.28
CA CYS A 167 4.18 13.07 10.68
C CYS A 167 4.66 14.31 11.43
N ALA A 168 5.60 15.05 10.85
CA ALA A 168 6.20 16.22 11.48
C ALA A 168 5.16 17.34 11.72
N ARG A 169 4.32 17.65 10.73
CA ARG A 169 3.25 18.66 10.89
C ARG A 169 2.23 18.24 11.94
N ARG A 170 1.85 16.96 11.97
CA ARG A 170 0.87 16.42 12.91
C ARG A 170 1.38 16.47 14.35
N THR A 171 2.63 16.06 14.59
CA THR A 171 3.17 15.98 15.96
C THR A 171 3.71 17.30 16.47
N GLY A 172 4.16 18.19 15.58
CA GLY A 172 4.86 19.41 15.96
C GLY A 172 6.21 19.17 16.63
N LEU A 173 6.72 17.93 16.64
CA LEU A 173 7.97 17.59 17.31
C LEU A 173 9.18 17.97 16.45
N ILE A 174 10.13 18.71 17.02
CA ILE A 174 11.34 19.18 16.33
C ILE A 174 12.16 18.03 15.71
N ASP A 175 12.22 16.87 16.38
CA ASP A 175 12.90 15.68 15.87
C ASP A 175 12.24 15.13 14.60
N HIS A 176 10.91 15.20 14.51
CA HIS A 176 10.17 14.71 13.34
C HIS A 176 10.40 15.62 12.13
N PHE A 177 10.43 16.94 12.33
CA PHE A 177 10.82 17.89 11.28
C PHE A 177 12.24 17.60 10.77
N ARG A 178 13.21 17.42 11.69
CA ARG A 178 14.59 17.08 11.34
C ARG A 178 14.70 15.78 10.55
N LYS A 179 13.99 14.72 10.97
CA LYS A 179 13.99 13.43 10.27
C LYS A 179 13.36 13.50 8.88
N ALA A 180 12.30 14.29 8.72
CA ALA A 180 11.68 14.51 7.41
C ALA A 180 12.63 15.22 6.45
N ASP A 181 13.31 16.29 6.90
CA ASP A 181 14.30 17.00 6.09
C ASP A 181 15.54 16.17 5.82
N LEU A 182 16.00 15.37 6.79
CA LEU A 182 17.11 14.43 6.64
C LEU A 182 16.82 13.42 5.52
N ASN A 183 15.61 12.84 5.51
CA ASN A 183 15.19 11.94 4.45
C ASN A 183 15.09 12.63 3.08
N LEU A 184 14.54 13.84 3.03
CA LEU A 184 14.48 14.62 1.79
C LEU A 184 15.89 14.91 1.27
N MET A 185 16.80 15.35 2.14
CA MET A 185 18.18 15.66 1.78
C MET A 185 18.90 14.43 1.24
N TYR A 186 18.77 13.28 1.90
CA TYR A 186 19.32 12.01 1.41
C TYR A 186 18.83 11.69 -0.01
N ASN A 187 17.51 11.78 -0.24
CA ASN A 187 16.92 11.49 -1.55
C ASN A 187 17.39 12.47 -2.64
N LEU A 188 17.55 13.75 -2.31
CA LEU A 188 18.07 14.74 -3.26
C LEU A 188 19.54 14.49 -3.57
N GLN A 189 20.38 14.28 -2.55
CA GLN A 189 21.81 14.01 -2.75
C GLN A 189 22.07 12.79 -3.63
N GLU A 190 21.25 11.74 -3.48
CA GLU A 190 21.42 10.50 -4.24
C GLU A 190 20.87 10.56 -5.67
N TYR A 191 19.77 11.30 -5.90
CA TYR A 191 18.98 11.12 -7.13
C TYR A 191 18.68 12.41 -7.91
N TYR A 192 18.79 13.58 -7.28
CA TYR A 192 18.56 14.87 -7.96
C TYR A 192 19.77 15.23 -8.82
N GLN A 193 19.51 15.58 -10.08
CA GLN A 193 20.53 16.06 -11.01
C GLN A 193 20.00 17.27 -11.79
N GLU A 194 20.79 18.33 -11.86
CA GLU A 194 20.47 19.48 -12.70
C GLU A 194 20.88 19.18 -14.14
N GLU A 195 19.97 19.41 -15.08
CA GLU A 195 20.21 19.24 -16.51
C GLU A 195 19.72 20.49 -17.23
N PHE A 196 20.63 21.18 -17.93
CA PHE A 196 20.34 22.43 -18.65
C PHE A 196 19.60 23.44 -17.76
N ASP A 197 18.33 23.67 -18.03
CA ASP A 197 17.47 24.64 -17.37
C ASP A 197 16.36 23.99 -16.52
N TYR A 198 16.36 22.65 -16.36
CA TYR A 198 15.48 21.89 -15.46
C TYR A 198 16.30 20.99 -14.51
N ALA A 199 15.63 20.14 -13.74
CA ALA A 199 16.26 19.08 -12.95
C ALA A 199 15.49 17.77 -13.09
N VAL A 200 16.16 16.65 -12.80
CA VAL A 200 15.63 15.29 -12.92
C VAL A 200 15.82 14.50 -11.63
N ILE A 201 15.03 13.44 -11.47
CA ILE A 201 15.25 12.38 -10.49
C ILE A 201 15.68 11.13 -11.25
N ARG A 202 16.95 10.74 -11.08
CA ARG A 202 17.55 9.63 -11.83
C ARG A 202 17.42 8.31 -11.09
N GLU A 203 16.89 7.30 -11.78
CA GLU A 203 16.84 5.90 -11.33
C GLU A 203 17.62 5.04 -12.32
N SER A 204 18.93 4.89 -12.10
CA SER A 204 19.85 4.29 -13.08
C SER A 204 19.81 5.02 -14.43
N ASP A 205 19.26 4.44 -15.48
CA ASP A 205 19.08 5.03 -16.81
C ASP A 205 17.71 5.70 -17.00
N LYS A 206 16.82 5.62 -16.00
CA LYS A 206 15.42 6.06 -16.11
C LYS A 206 15.19 7.41 -15.46
N VAL A 207 14.31 8.20 -16.08
CA VAL A 207 13.71 9.41 -15.52
C VAL A 207 12.21 9.36 -15.77
N LYS A 208 11.47 9.16 -14.67
CA LYS A 208 10.02 8.98 -14.62
C LYS A 208 9.35 10.30 -14.23
N LEU A 209 8.27 10.67 -14.93
CA LEU A 209 7.48 11.85 -14.60
C LEU A 209 7.02 11.84 -13.13
N GLY A 210 6.48 10.70 -12.67
CA GLY A 210 5.97 10.56 -11.30
C GLY A 210 7.02 10.79 -10.22
N ALA A 211 8.24 10.29 -10.43
CA ALA A 211 9.35 10.50 -9.49
C ALA A 211 9.74 11.98 -9.39
N VAL A 212 9.73 12.70 -10.52
CA VAL A 212 10.04 14.12 -10.58
C VAL A 212 8.94 14.96 -9.94
N ALA A 213 7.67 14.63 -10.23
CA ALA A 213 6.52 15.32 -9.66
C ALA A 213 6.47 15.18 -8.12
N LEU A 214 6.65 13.96 -7.61
CA LEU A 214 6.62 13.70 -6.17
C LEU A 214 7.85 14.26 -5.44
N ALA A 215 9.02 14.29 -6.09
CA ALA A 215 10.18 14.98 -5.55
C ALA A 215 9.94 16.49 -5.44
N ALA A 216 9.37 17.13 -6.46
CA ALA A 216 9.02 18.54 -6.41
C ALA A 216 8.00 18.81 -5.28
N LEU A 217 6.99 17.94 -5.13
CA LEU A 217 6.00 18.04 -4.06
C LEU A 217 6.64 17.90 -2.67
N ALA A 218 7.60 16.98 -2.52
CA ALA A 218 8.35 16.81 -1.28
C ALA A 218 9.25 18.03 -0.98
N VAL A 219 9.94 18.58 -1.99
CA VAL A 219 10.74 19.80 -1.84
C VAL A 219 9.87 20.98 -1.45
N ARG A 220 8.67 21.12 -2.01
CA ARG A 220 7.70 22.14 -1.63
C ARG A 220 7.28 22.06 -0.16
N GLY A 221 7.22 20.84 0.37
CA GLY A 221 6.87 20.55 1.76
C GLY A 221 8.01 20.67 2.78
N ARG A 222 9.23 21.05 2.35
CA ARG A 222 10.45 21.16 3.18
C ARG A 222 10.27 22.07 4.41
N PHE A 223 11.02 21.80 5.48
CA PHE A 223 11.07 22.67 6.65
C PHE A 223 12.41 23.41 6.76
N ALA A 224 13.52 22.76 6.42
CA ALA A 224 14.85 23.36 6.46
C ALA A 224 15.16 24.22 5.23
N ALA A 225 15.75 25.38 5.48
CA ALA A 225 16.25 26.29 4.43
C ALA A 225 17.49 25.74 3.69
N THR A 226 18.15 24.70 4.21
CA THR A 226 19.31 24.04 3.58
C THR A 226 18.92 23.24 2.33
N ILE A 227 17.64 22.88 2.20
CA ILE A 227 17.13 22.25 0.98
C ILE A 227 17.10 23.31 -0.14
N PRO A 228 17.71 23.04 -1.32
CA PRO A 228 17.86 24.05 -2.36
C PRO A 228 16.52 24.67 -2.78
N ALA A 229 16.40 25.99 -2.62
CA ALA A 229 15.15 26.71 -2.89
C ALA A 229 14.68 26.57 -4.35
N GLN A 230 15.63 26.46 -5.30
CA GLN A 230 15.36 26.31 -6.73
C GLN A 230 15.00 24.88 -7.15
N ALA A 231 15.20 23.87 -6.29
CA ALA A 231 14.98 22.47 -6.69
C ALA A 231 13.52 22.21 -7.09
N GLU A 232 12.54 22.79 -6.39
CA GLU A 232 11.13 22.68 -6.75
C GLU A 232 10.86 23.28 -8.14
N GLU A 233 11.35 24.49 -8.40
CA GLU A 233 11.17 25.18 -9.68
C GLU A 233 11.77 24.38 -10.84
N ARG A 234 13.01 23.90 -10.68
CA ARG A 234 13.72 23.14 -11.71
C ARG A 234 13.07 21.79 -12.01
N LEU A 235 12.60 21.07 -10.98
CA LEU A 235 11.85 19.82 -11.17
C LEU A 235 10.48 20.09 -11.83
N SER A 236 9.79 21.14 -11.40
CA SER A 236 8.48 21.53 -11.97
C SER A 236 8.60 21.88 -13.44
N LYS A 237 9.68 22.57 -13.84
CA LYS A 237 9.94 22.88 -15.24
C LYS A 237 10.04 21.65 -16.14
N LEU A 238 10.62 20.55 -15.66
CA LEU A 238 10.60 19.29 -16.40
C LEU A 238 9.16 18.78 -16.56
N THR A 239 8.35 18.81 -15.50
CA THR A 239 6.94 18.37 -15.59
C THR A 239 6.15 19.17 -16.63
N HIS A 240 6.39 20.48 -16.73
CA HIS A 240 5.77 21.33 -17.77
C HIS A 240 6.26 20.98 -19.17
N THR A 241 7.53 20.64 -19.32
CA THR A 241 8.15 20.23 -20.59
C THR A 241 7.60 18.89 -21.10
N LEU A 242 7.21 18.01 -20.17
CA LEU A 242 6.66 16.69 -20.50
C LEU A 242 5.16 16.72 -20.82
N GLN A 243 4.47 17.85 -20.61
CA GLN A 243 3.09 18.04 -21.08
C GLN A 243 3.08 18.24 -22.60
N ARG A 244 2.24 17.48 -23.31
CA ARG A 244 2.00 17.64 -24.74
C ARG A 244 0.94 18.69 -25.02
N ILE A 245 0.82 19.09 -26.29
CA ILE A 245 -0.11 20.13 -26.75
C ILE A 245 -1.58 19.76 -26.55
N ASP A 246 -1.90 18.46 -26.49
CA ASP A 246 -3.25 17.94 -26.26
C ASP A 246 -3.61 17.82 -24.76
N GLY A 247 -2.66 18.10 -23.86
CA GLY A 247 -2.83 17.94 -22.42
C GLY A 247 -2.38 16.59 -21.86
N SER A 248 -2.07 15.61 -22.72
CA SER A 248 -1.46 14.36 -22.27
C SER A 248 -0.04 14.59 -21.77
N PHE A 249 0.50 13.63 -21.03
CA PHE A 249 1.86 13.69 -20.52
C PHE A 249 2.73 12.64 -21.17
N ARG A 250 3.99 13.00 -21.34
CA ARG A 250 5.07 12.05 -21.47
C ARG A 250 5.43 11.47 -20.10
N THR A 251 5.13 10.19 -19.87
CA THR A 251 5.37 9.55 -18.56
C THR A 251 6.84 9.22 -18.30
N PHE A 252 7.67 9.16 -19.35
CA PHE A 252 9.12 9.00 -19.24
C PHE A 252 9.84 10.07 -20.07
N LEU A 253 10.79 10.75 -19.45
CA LEU A 253 11.83 11.47 -20.19
C LEU A 253 12.81 10.46 -20.79
N ARG A 254 13.22 9.48 -19.97
CA ARG A 254 14.13 8.39 -20.33
C ARG A 254 13.69 7.06 -19.72
N PRO A 255 13.67 5.96 -20.48
CA PRO A 255 13.76 5.92 -21.94
C PRO A 255 12.48 6.49 -22.58
N ALA A 256 12.61 7.16 -23.72
CA ALA A 256 11.52 7.96 -24.30
C ALA A 256 10.38 7.11 -24.89
N GLU A 257 10.67 5.87 -25.27
CA GLU A 257 9.74 4.91 -25.87
C GLU A 257 8.74 4.31 -24.87
N ARG A 258 9.03 4.35 -23.57
CA ARG A 258 8.13 3.84 -22.51
C ARG A 258 7.01 4.81 -22.14
N ASN A 259 6.65 5.70 -23.05
CA ASN A 259 5.91 6.89 -22.73
C ASN A 259 4.44 6.66 -22.34
N GLU A 260 3.92 5.46 -22.61
CA GLU A 260 2.53 5.10 -22.42
C GLU A 260 2.32 4.16 -21.22
N ASP A 261 3.39 3.63 -20.64
CA ASP A 261 3.34 2.58 -19.61
C ASP A 261 2.63 3.02 -18.31
N CYS A 262 2.68 4.31 -17.96
CA CYS A 262 2.30 4.81 -16.63
C CYS A 262 1.26 5.93 -16.66
N GLN A 263 0.42 5.97 -17.70
CA GLN A 263 -0.63 6.98 -17.88
C GLN A 263 -1.69 6.96 -16.76
N ASN A 264 -1.88 5.81 -16.11
CA ASN A 264 -2.79 5.68 -14.96
C ASN A 264 -2.20 6.19 -13.63
N PHE A 265 -0.95 6.64 -13.58
CA PHE A 265 -0.30 7.04 -12.31
C PHE A 265 0.27 8.44 -12.38
N TYR A 266 1.29 8.64 -13.23
CA TYR A 266 2.16 9.82 -13.19
C TYR A 266 1.45 11.12 -13.56
N PRO A 267 0.45 11.12 -14.46
CA PRO A 267 -0.37 12.30 -14.71
C PRO A 267 -1.08 12.84 -13.47
N GLY A 268 -1.70 11.96 -12.68
CA GLY A 268 -2.39 12.37 -11.46
C GLY A 268 -1.43 12.90 -10.39
N GLU A 269 -0.26 12.26 -10.23
CA GLU A 269 0.82 12.73 -9.35
C GLU A 269 1.34 14.13 -9.78
N THR A 270 1.43 14.37 -11.08
CA THR A 270 1.85 15.66 -11.65
C THR A 270 0.78 16.73 -11.47
N LEU A 271 -0.48 16.39 -11.70
CA LEU A 271 -1.59 17.32 -11.47
C LEU A 271 -1.70 17.68 -9.99
N LEU A 272 -1.44 16.74 -9.07
CA LEU A 272 -1.41 17.01 -7.63
C LEU A 272 -0.31 18.02 -7.25
N LEU A 273 0.88 17.91 -7.85
CA LEU A 273 1.92 18.94 -7.72
C LEU A 273 1.40 20.29 -8.21
N TRP A 274 0.89 20.35 -9.43
CA TRP A 274 0.47 21.62 -10.06
C TRP A 274 -0.69 22.30 -9.33
N THR A 275 -1.67 21.53 -8.85
CA THR A 275 -2.76 22.09 -8.04
C THR A 275 -2.24 22.61 -6.70
N SER A 276 -1.27 21.93 -6.07
CA SER A 276 -0.64 22.41 -4.84
C SER A 276 0.16 23.70 -5.04
N GLN A 277 0.72 23.91 -6.24
CA GLN A 277 1.39 25.15 -6.63
C GLN A 277 0.39 26.30 -6.80
N LEU A 278 -0.73 26.01 -7.47
CA LEU A 278 -1.82 26.96 -7.67
C LEU A 278 -2.48 27.41 -6.35
N GLN A 279 -2.45 26.58 -5.30
CA GLN A 279 -2.97 26.99 -3.98
C GLN A 279 -2.17 28.13 -3.33
N SER A 280 -0.89 28.33 -3.69
CA SER A 280 -0.07 29.40 -3.09
C SER A 280 -0.08 30.72 -3.87
N GLY A 281 -0.81 30.82 -4.98
CA GLY A 281 -0.87 32.04 -5.77
C GLY A 281 -1.74 31.91 -7.00
N ARG A 282 -2.19 33.05 -7.53
CA ARG A 282 -2.96 33.07 -8.78
C ARG A 282 -2.01 32.98 -9.97
N ASP A 283 -1.97 31.84 -10.64
CA ASP A 283 -1.28 31.64 -11.91
C ASP A 283 -2.28 31.14 -12.97
N ALA A 284 -2.75 32.07 -13.80
CA ALA A 284 -3.69 31.75 -14.88
C ALA A 284 -3.08 30.84 -15.96
N GLY A 285 -1.76 30.92 -16.18
CA GLY A 285 -1.05 30.07 -17.13
C GLY A 285 -0.99 28.62 -16.65
N LEU A 286 -0.67 28.41 -15.37
CA LEU A 286 -0.68 27.09 -14.75
C LEU A 286 -2.10 26.51 -14.69
N LEU A 287 -3.11 27.31 -14.32
CA LEU A 287 -4.51 26.86 -14.36
C LEU A 287 -4.93 26.38 -15.76
N LYS A 288 -4.56 27.13 -16.81
CA LYS A 288 -4.84 26.72 -18.20
C LYS A 288 -4.19 25.38 -18.53
N ARG A 289 -2.94 25.14 -18.10
CA ARG A 289 -2.25 23.86 -18.30
C ARG A 289 -2.93 22.72 -17.55
N ILE A 290 -3.32 22.94 -16.29
CA ILE A 290 -4.06 21.96 -15.48
C ILE A 290 -5.37 21.57 -16.17
N MET A 291 -6.17 22.56 -16.61
CA MET A 291 -7.46 22.30 -17.24
C MET A 291 -7.34 21.56 -18.58
N LEU A 292 -6.28 21.84 -19.35
CA LEU A 292 -6.00 21.10 -20.59
C LEU A 292 -5.73 19.62 -20.30
N SER A 293 -4.89 19.31 -19.31
CA SER A 293 -4.65 17.93 -18.88
C SER A 293 -5.87 17.29 -18.26
N PHE A 294 -6.65 18.00 -17.43
CA PHE A 294 -7.90 17.51 -16.87
C PHE A 294 -8.86 17.04 -17.97
N SER A 295 -9.06 17.86 -19.01
CA SER A 295 -9.95 17.52 -20.14
C SER A 295 -9.49 16.25 -20.87
N TYR A 296 -8.18 16.14 -21.16
CA TYR A 296 -7.60 14.95 -21.78
C TYR A 296 -7.81 13.70 -20.90
N TYR A 297 -7.40 13.76 -19.63
CA TYR A 297 -7.41 12.58 -18.77
C TYR A 297 -8.81 12.16 -18.30
N ARG A 298 -9.76 13.09 -18.26
CA ARG A 298 -11.18 12.75 -18.10
C ARG A 298 -11.69 11.88 -19.25
N SER A 299 -11.31 12.22 -20.49
CA SER A 299 -11.67 11.44 -21.68
C SER A 299 -10.96 10.10 -21.69
N PHE A 300 -9.63 10.10 -21.47
CA PHE A 300 -8.81 8.90 -21.34
C PHE A 300 -9.37 7.88 -20.35
N HIS A 301 -9.74 8.33 -19.13
CA HIS A 301 -10.30 7.44 -18.13
C HIS A 301 -11.64 6.84 -18.57
N ARG A 302 -12.51 7.61 -19.23
CA ARG A 302 -13.81 7.13 -19.70
C ARG A 302 -13.70 6.09 -20.81
N GLU A 303 -12.66 6.18 -21.64
CA GLU A 303 -12.39 5.23 -22.71
C GLU A 303 -11.84 3.90 -22.19
N ASP A 304 -10.89 3.93 -21.26
CA ASP A 304 -10.29 2.72 -20.66
C ASP A 304 -10.08 2.89 -19.15
N ARG A 305 -11.13 2.53 -18.38
CA ARG A 305 -11.12 2.74 -16.93
C ARG A 305 -10.14 1.80 -16.23
N ASN A 306 -9.31 2.38 -15.37
CA ASN A 306 -8.37 1.65 -14.51
C ASN A 306 -8.45 2.17 -13.06
N PRO A 307 -8.57 1.31 -12.03
CA PRO A 307 -8.69 1.76 -10.65
C PRO A 307 -7.45 2.53 -10.16
N ALA A 308 -6.26 2.23 -10.71
CA ALA A 308 -5.03 2.95 -10.39
C ALA A 308 -5.06 4.45 -10.75
N PHE A 309 -5.88 4.83 -11.74
CA PHE A 309 -6.07 6.22 -12.18
C PHE A 309 -6.73 7.09 -11.11
N VAL A 310 -7.74 6.53 -10.44
CA VAL A 310 -8.71 7.24 -9.62
C VAL A 310 -8.08 8.03 -8.47
N PRO A 311 -7.22 7.46 -7.60
CA PRO A 311 -6.87 8.14 -6.37
C PRO A 311 -6.05 9.41 -6.61
N TRP A 312 -5.03 9.36 -7.46
CA TRP A 312 -4.19 10.53 -7.74
C TRP A 312 -4.97 11.66 -8.41
N HIS A 313 -5.81 11.33 -9.40
CA HIS A 313 -6.65 12.32 -10.05
C HIS A 313 -7.72 12.87 -9.12
N THR A 314 -8.28 12.06 -8.22
CA THR A 314 -9.23 12.53 -7.21
C THR A 314 -8.59 13.57 -6.29
N GLN A 315 -7.38 13.31 -5.78
CA GLN A 315 -6.68 14.26 -4.91
C GLN A 315 -6.39 15.58 -5.62
N ALA A 316 -5.89 15.52 -6.87
CA ALA A 316 -5.63 16.71 -7.67
C ALA A 316 -6.92 17.48 -8.00
N CYS A 317 -7.96 16.76 -8.45
CA CYS A 317 -9.25 17.36 -8.80
C CYS A 317 -9.93 17.98 -7.58
N TYR A 318 -9.81 17.37 -6.40
CA TYR A 318 -10.34 17.95 -5.17
C TYR A 318 -9.69 19.30 -4.88
N GLN A 319 -8.35 19.39 -4.92
CA GLN A 319 -7.65 20.67 -4.78
C GLN A 319 -8.06 21.68 -5.85
N LEU A 320 -8.17 21.25 -7.10
CA LEU A 320 -8.60 22.10 -8.21
C LEU A 320 -10.02 22.64 -8.00
N PHE A 321 -10.95 21.80 -7.55
CA PHE A 321 -12.31 22.21 -7.24
C PHE A 321 -12.35 23.22 -6.09
N GLN A 322 -11.56 23.03 -5.02
CA GLN A 322 -11.47 24.01 -3.92
C GLN A 322 -11.00 25.39 -4.41
N ILE A 323 -10.18 25.45 -5.47
CA ILE A 323 -9.66 26.71 -6.04
C ILE A 323 -10.67 27.33 -7.03
N THR A 324 -11.36 26.52 -7.83
CA THR A 324 -12.10 26.98 -9.01
C THR A 324 -13.61 26.94 -8.87
N GLY A 325 -14.14 26.01 -8.06
CA GLY A 325 -15.57 25.73 -7.96
C GLY A 325 -16.18 25.09 -9.21
N TYR A 326 -15.38 24.61 -10.18
CA TYR A 326 -15.91 24.10 -11.44
C TYR A 326 -16.69 22.78 -11.27
N ASP A 327 -17.96 22.79 -11.66
CA ASP A 327 -18.85 21.64 -11.54
C ASP A 327 -18.35 20.41 -12.30
N GLU A 328 -17.72 20.58 -13.46
CA GLU A 328 -17.19 19.44 -14.22
C GLU A 328 -16.09 18.67 -13.49
N VAL A 329 -15.31 19.37 -12.64
CA VAL A 329 -14.25 18.78 -11.82
C VAL A 329 -14.88 18.01 -10.66
N LYS A 330 -15.86 18.63 -9.98
CA LYS A 330 -16.67 17.99 -8.93
C LYS A 330 -17.37 16.73 -9.43
N ASP A 331 -18.05 16.81 -10.56
CA ASP A 331 -18.79 15.68 -11.14
C ASP A 331 -17.84 14.53 -11.49
N PHE A 332 -16.64 14.84 -11.99
CA PHE A 332 -15.66 13.82 -12.30
C PHE A 332 -15.06 13.15 -11.05
N ILE A 333 -14.88 13.88 -9.94
CA ILE A 333 -14.49 13.30 -8.65
C ILE A 333 -15.49 12.21 -8.24
N PHE A 334 -16.79 12.53 -8.24
CA PHE A 334 -17.81 11.55 -7.89
C PHE A 334 -17.88 10.40 -8.88
N GLU A 335 -17.82 10.67 -10.19
CA GLU A 335 -17.82 9.62 -11.23
C GLU A 335 -16.72 8.58 -11.01
N MET A 336 -15.47 9.02 -10.79
CA MET A 336 -14.34 8.12 -10.60
C MET A 336 -14.48 7.28 -9.33
N ASN A 337 -14.87 7.91 -8.22
CA ASN A 337 -14.94 7.24 -6.92
C ASN A 337 -16.15 6.32 -6.80
N ASP A 338 -17.30 6.69 -7.38
CA ASP A 338 -18.48 5.81 -7.47
C ASP A 338 -18.14 4.52 -8.24
N TRP A 339 -17.37 4.64 -9.33
CA TRP A 339 -16.90 3.48 -10.09
C TRP A 339 -15.88 2.63 -9.32
N LEU A 340 -14.97 3.27 -8.56
CA LEU A 340 -13.93 2.58 -7.78
C LEU A 340 -14.53 1.65 -6.70
N LEU A 341 -15.69 1.97 -6.14
CA LEU A 341 -16.32 1.18 -5.08
C LEU A 341 -16.56 -0.28 -5.48
N ALA A 342 -16.79 -0.57 -6.76
CA ALA A 342 -17.01 -1.93 -7.27
C ALA A 342 -15.77 -2.84 -7.15
N PHE A 343 -14.59 -2.27 -6.84
CA PHE A 343 -13.34 -3.02 -6.65
C PHE A 343 -13.06 -3.40 -5.21
N GLN A 344 -13.87 -2.94 -4.24
CA GLN A 344 -13.78 -3.47 -2.88
C GLN A 344 -14.43 -4.84 -2.85
N GLN A 345 -13.66 -5.86 -2.48
CA GLN A 345 -14.11 -7.24 -2.60
C GLN A 345 -15.31 -7.50 -1.68
N PRO A 346 -16.44 -8.03 -2.20
CA PRO A 346 -17.59 -8.35 -1.36
C PRO A 346 -17.32 -9.59 -0.51
N GLU A 347 -17.98 -9.67 0.64
CA GLU A 347 -17.84 -10.78 1.61
C GLU A 347 -18.04 -12.16 0.96
N SER A 348 -19.01 -12.28 0.06
CA SER A 348 -19.34 -13.52 -0.66
C SER A 348 -18.22 -14.06 -1.55
N GLN A 349 -17.21 -13.25 -1.86
CA GLN A 349 -16.06 -13.63 -2.68
C GLN A 349 -14.77 -13.82 -1.87
N LEU A 350 -14.79 -13.60 -0.54
CA LEU A 350 -13.61 -13.69 0.29
C LEU A 350 -13.15 -15.14 0.46
N PRO A 351 -11.88 -15.47 0.17
CA PRO A 351 -11.33 -16.79 0.49
C PRO A 351 -11.24 -17.07 2.00
N ALA A 352 -11.11 -16.03 2.82
CA ALA A 352 -11.06 -16.11 4.28
C ALA A 352 -11.53 -14.80 4.92
N PHE A 353 -12.10 -14.88 6.13
CA PHE A 353 -12.70 -13.74 6.84
C PHE A 353 -11.74 -12.58 7.12
N ASP A 354 -10.45 -12.86 7.33
CA ASP A 354 -9.47 -11.82 7.59
C ASP A 354 -9.09 -11.00 6.34
N MET A 355 -9.52 -11.41 5.15
CA MET A 355 -9.34 -10.66 3.91
C MET A 355 -10.40 -9.57 3.70
N ASP A 356 -11.39 -9.47 4.59
CA ASP A 356 -12.48 -8.51 4.44
C ASP A 356 -11.96 -7.06 4.37
N GLY A 357 -12.58 -6.30 3.47
CA GLY A 357 -12.37 -4.87 3.24
C GLY A 357 -11.26 -4.46 2.29
N ARG A 358 -10.50 -5.41 1.74
CA ARG A 358 -9.46 -5.12 0.74
C ARG A 358 -10.05 -4.66 -0.59
N PHE A 359 -9.33 -3.78 -1.28
CA PHE A 359 -9.61 -3.48 -2.68
C PHE A 359 -8.93 -4.49 -3.59
N TYR A 360 -9.73 -5.39 -4.15
CA TYR A 360 -9.31 -6.43 -5.05
C TYR A 360 -10.49 -6.99 -5.83
N SER A 361 -10.33 -7.14 -7.13
CA SER A 361 -11.30 -7.80 -8.00
C SER A 361 -10.59 -8.97 -8.71
N PRO A 362 -10.78 -10.21 -8.25
CA PRO A 362 -10.03 -11.37 -8.78
C PRO A 362 -10.29 -11.65 -10.26
N ASP A 363 -11.47 -11.26 -10.76
CA ASP A 363 -11.89 -11.48 -12.14
C ASP A 363 -11.40 -10.37 -13.10
N LYS A 364 -10.57 -9.43 -12.61
CA LYS A 364 -10.09 -8.28 -13.39
C LYS A 364 -8.56 -8.27 -13.50
N PRO A 365 -7.99 -7.79 -14.61
CA PRO A 365 -6.56 -7.87 -14.90
C PRO A 365 -5.73 -6.74 -14.23
N TYR A 366 -6.13 -6.26 -13.05
CA TYR A 366 -5.48 -5.11 -12.38
C TYR A 366 -4.37 -5.51 -11.38
N GLY A 367 -3.99 -6.79 -11.38
CA GLY A 367 -2.94 -7.33 -10.53
C GLY A 367 -3.46 -7.93 -9.21
N PRO A 368 -2.56 -8.49 -8.39
CA PRO A 368 -2.91 -9.11 -7.12
C PRO A 368 -3.35 -8.07 -6.08
N PRO A 369 -4.03 -8.49 -4.99
CA PRO A 369 -4.33 -7.59 -3.88
C PRO A 369 -3.01 -7.05 -3.30
N HIS A 370 -3.06 -5.81 -2.80
CA HIS A 370 -1.90 -5.17 -2.21
C HIS A 370 -2.33 -4.09 -1.20
N ALA A 371 -1.75 -4.10 0.01
CA ALA A 371 -2.09 -3.14 1.06
C ALA A 371 -1.88 -1.67 0.63
N SER A 372 -0.87 -1.41 -0.21
CA SER A 372 -0.68 -0.06 -0.77
C SER A 372 -1.79 0.35 -1.74
N SER A 373 -2.41 -0.59 -2.47
CA SER A 373 -3.57 -0.30 -3.34
C SER A 373 -4.79 0.09 -2.49
N THR A 374 -5.09 -0.67 -1.44
CA THR A 374 -6.13 -0.31 -0.46
C THR A 374 -5.88 1.09 0.11
N GLY A 375 -4.64 1.38 0.54
CA GLY A 375 -4.27 2.68 1.09
C GLY A 375 -4.46 3.84 0.12
N VAL A 376 -3.92 3.73 -1.10
CA VAL A 376 -3.98 4.84 -2.06
C VAL A 376 -5.42 5.09 -2.52
N TYR A 377 -6.24 4.04 -2.67
CA TYR A 377 -7.68 4.20 -2.94
C TYR A 377 -8.41 4.90 -1.81
N MET A 378 -8.09 4.60 -0.55
CA MET A 378 -8.63 5.34 0.59
C MET A 378 -8.20 6.82 0.58
N GLU A 379 -6.98 7.16 0.16
CA GLU A 379 -6.55 8.57 0.07
C GLU A 379 -7.43 9.39 -0.89
N GLY A 380 -7.83 8.81 -2.02
CA GLY A 380 -8.78 9.42 -2.96
C GLY A 380 -10.20 9.45 -2.40
N LEU A 381 -10.68 8.34 -1.84
CA LEU A 381 -12.01 8.25 -1.23
C LEU A 381 -12.19 9.24 -0.06
N CYS A 382 -11.15 9.52 0.71
CA CYS A 382 -11.20 10.52 1.79
C CYS A 382 -11.52 11.92 1.24
N ASP A 383 -10.91 12.31 0.12
CA ASP A 383 -11.18 13.61 -0.51
C ASP A 383 -12.58 13.65 -1.14
N ALA A 384 -13.01 12.55 -1.77
CA ALA A 384 -14.36 12.42 -2.30
C ALA A 384 -15.42 12.45 -1.19
N LEU A 385 -15.16 11.83 -0.02
CA LEU A 385 -16.02 11.88 1.16
C LEU A 385 -16.10 13.30 1.73
N ALA A 386 -14.96 13.97 1.90
CA ALA A 386 -14.94 15.35 2.38
C ALA A 386 -15.78 16.27 1.49
N LEU A 387 -15.67 16.11 0.16
CA LEU A 387 -16.49 16.82 -0.81
C LEU A 387 -17.98 16.45 -0.71
N ALA A 388 -18.31 15.15 -0.59
CA ALA A 388 -19.68 14.69 -0.46
C ALA A 388 -20.37 15.29 0.78
N ILE A 389 -19.69 15.31 1.92
CA ILE A 389 -20.19 15.91 3.17
C ILE A 389 -20.39 17.42 2.98
N ALA A 390 -19.39 18.12 2.44
CA ALA A 390 -19.45 19.58 2.24
C ALA A 390 -20.62 20.00 1.33
N LEU A 391 -21.03 19.14 0.40
CA LEU A 391 -22.12 19.39 -0.54
C LEU A 391 -23.45 18.72 -0.16
N GLY A 392 -23.56 18.11 1.03
CA GLY A 392 -24.78 17.45 1.49
C GLY A 392 -25.17 16.21 0.68
N GLN A 393 -24.21 15.51 0.06
CA GLN A 393 -24.43 14.29 -0.72
C GLN A 393 -24.50 13.06 0.20
N GLU A 394 -25.57 12.93 0.98
CA GLU A 394 -25.71 11.94 2.06
C GLU A 394 -25.49 10.50 1.60
N GLU A 395 -26.15 10.07 0.51
CA GLU A 395 -26.02 8.69 -0.01
C GLU A 395 -24.58 8.36 -0.42
N ARG A 396 -23.87 9.31 -1.05
CA ARG A 396 -22.46 9.11 -1.42
C ARG A 396 -21.57 9.11 -0.19
N ALA A 397 -21.81 10.02 0.75
CA ALA A 397 -21.06 10.10 1.99
C ALA A 397 -21.16 8.79 2.79
N GLU A 398 -22.34 8.17 2.85
CA GLU A 398 -22.55 6.88 3.50
C GLU A 398 -21.76 5.75 2.79
N LYS A 399 -21.86 5.66 1.47
CA LYS A 399 -21.13 4.65 0.66
C LYS A 399 -19.61 4.78 0.81
N TYR A 400 -19.07 6.00 0.69
CA TYR A 400 -17.65 6.25 0.84
C TYR A 400 -17.18 5.97 2.27
N THR A 401 -17.97 6.37 3.28
CA THR A 401 -17.67 6.04 4.68
C THR A 401 -17.54 4.54 4.88
N MET A 402 -18.52 3.74 4.44
CA MET A 402 -18.48 2.29 4.62
C MET A 402 -17.28 1.66 3.90
N ALA A 403 -16.98 2.13 2.68
CA ALA A 403 -15.82 1.66 1.94
C ALA A 403 -14.49 1.98 2.66
N ILE A 404 -14.37 3.20 3.22
CA ILE A 404 -13.21 3.61 4.02
C ILE A 404 -13.11 2.76 5.30
N LYS A 405 -14.20 2.55 6.05
CA LYS A 405 -14.19 1.72 7.26
C LYS A 405 -13.71 0.30 6.99
N ARG A 406 -14.22 -0.32 5.91
CA ARG A 406 -13.78 -1.64 5.46
C ARG A 406 -12.29 -1.67 5.09
N GLY A 407 -11.83 -0.66 4.35
CA GLY A 407 -10.40 -0.51 4.04
C GLY A 407 -9.56 -0.39 5.30
N LEU A 408 -9.92 0.48 6.24
CA LEU A 408 -9.23 0.66 7.52
C LEU A 408 -9.19 -0.63 8.34
N ARG A 409 -10.31 -1.37 8.40
CA ARG A 409 -10.39 -2.70 9.01
C ARG A 409 -9.38 -3.67 8.40
N ASN A 410 -9.30 -3.74 7.07
CA ASN A 410 -8.31 -4.57 6.38
C ASN A 410 -6.88 -4.19 6.77
N ILE A 411 -6.57 -2.89 6.82
CA ILE A 411 -5.25 -2.42 7.21
C ILE A 411 -4.91 -2.73 8.67
N MET A 412 -5.88 -2.59 9.59
CA MET A 412 -5.72 -3.02 10.97
C MET A 412 -5.43 -4.53 11.04
N GLN A 413 -6.08 -5.34 10.22
CA GLN A 413 -5.82 -6.79 10.14
C GLN A 413 -4.40 -7.11 9.63
N LEU A 414 -3.87 -6.30 8.69
CA LEU A 414 -2.55 -6.50 8.07
C LEU A 414 -1.38 -5.93 8.89
N GLN A 415 -1.62 -4.94 9.75
CA GLN A 415 -0.57 -4.32 10.54
C GLN A 415 0.01 -5.29 11.58
N PHE A 416 1.33 -5.32 11.73
CA PHE A 416 1.97 -5.92 12.91
C PHE A 416 1.76 -5.01 14.12
N SER A 417 0.69 -5.22 14.88
CA SER A 417 0.32 -4.39 16.02
C SER A 417 0.85 -4.89 17.36
N GLN A 418 1.30 -6.14 17.42
CA GLN A 418 1.79 -6.77 18.65
C GLN A 418 3.01 -7.65 18.35
N ILE A 419 3.90 -7.80 19.34
CA ILE A 419 5.12 -8.62 19.22
C ILE A 419 4.79 -10.09 18.90
N ALA A 420 3.69 -10.61 19.43
CA ALA A 420 3.25 -11.99 19.18
C ALA A 420 2.91 -12.28 17.71
N GLU A 421 2.67 -11.25 16.89
CA GLU A 421 2.34 -11.39 15.48
C GLU A 421 3.59 -11.48 14.59
N ILE A 422 4.75 -11.10 15.13
CA ILE A 422 6.02 -10.93 14.43
C ILE A 422 6.70 -12.30 14.23
N PRO A 423 7.17 -12.65 13.01
CA PRO A 423 7.91 -13.88 12.79
C PRO A 423 9.15 -13.95 13.70
N SER A 424 9.47 -15.14 14.22
CA SER A 424 10.54 -15.32 15.22
C SER A 424 11.93 -14.89 14.75
N ALA A 425 12.17 -14.89 13.44
CA ALA A 425 13.44 -14.45 12.85
C ALA A 425 13.57 -12.91 12.78
N ALA A 426 12.47 -12.18 12.88
CA ALA A 426 12.44 -10.74 12.65
C ALA A 426 12.83 -9.94 13.90
N LYS A 427 13.40 -8.76 13.70
CA LYS A 427 13.59 -7.78 14.78
C LYS A 427 12.29 -7.03 15.04
N SER A 428 11.85 -7.02 16.30
CA SER A 428 10.58 -6.40 16.69
C SER A 428 10.51 -4.92 16.30
N PHE A 429 11.57 -4.14 16.58
CA PHE A 429 11.62 -2.70 16.28
C PHE A 429 11.60 -2.36 14.77
N ARG A 430 11.92 -3.31 13.89
CA ARG A 430 11.87 -3.13 12.42
C ARG A 430 10.53 -3.57 11.82
N THR A 431 9.74 -4.32 12.57
CA THR A 431 8.52 -4.98 12.09
C THR A 431 7.27 -4.35 12.68
N LEU A 432 7.29 -4.01 13.97
CA LEU A 432 6.14 -3.45 14.69
C LEU A 432 5.67 -2.17 14.01
N GLY A 433 4.36 -2.07 13.80
CA GLY A 433 3.68 -0.97 13.11
C GLY A 433 3.72 -1.02 11.59
N GLY A 434 4.57 -1.87 11.01
CA GLY A 434 4.60 -2.12 9.58
C GLY A 434 3.37 -2.90 9.10
N VAL A 435 3.07 -2.77 7.82
CA VAL A 435 1.87 -3.36 7.18
C VAL A 435 2.31 -4.42 6.18
N ARG A 436 1.76 -5.63 6.34
CA ARG A 436 1.98 -6.74 5.40
C ARG A 436 1.52 -6.37 4.00
N THR A 437 2.12 -6.98 2.98
CA THR A 437 1.74 -6.76 1.58
C THR A 437 0.35 -7.31 1.27
N THR A 438 0.05 -8.50 1.80
CA THR A 438 -1.30 -9.11 1.82
C THR A 438 -1.44 -9.93 3.10
N GLU A 439 -2.61 -10.53 3.34
CA GLU A 439 -2.86 -11.38 4.50
C GLU A 439 -1.86 -12.55 4.54
N TYR A 440 -1.47 -13.04 3.36
CA TYR A 440 -0.62 -14.19 3.15
C TYR A 440 0.82 -13.82 2.76
N ASN A 441 1.17 -12.55 2.56
CA ASN A 441 2.52 -12.09 2.24
C ASN A 441 3.01 -11.08 3.28
N ASN A 442 3.94 -11.52 4.13
CA ASN A 442 4.37 -10.76 5.30
C ASN A 442 5.40 -9.65 4.99
N VAL A 443 5.83 -9.50 3.73
CA VAL A 443 6.77 -8.43 3.32
C VAL A 443 6.18 -7.07 3.64
N ILE A 444 6.98 -6.19 4.22
CA ILE A 444 6.61 -4.81 4.49
C ILE A 444 7.29 -3.92 3.47
N ARG A 445 6.50 -3.19 2.69
CA ARG A 445 7.01 -2.12 1.81
C ARG A 445 6.64 -0.77 2.40
N VAL A 446 7.47 0.24 2.17
CA VAL A 446 7.21 1.60 2.63
C VAL A 446 5.85 2.10 2.12
N ASP A 447 5.44 1.74 0.91
CA ASP A 447 4.14 2.15 0.36
C ASP A 447 2.95 1.41 0.96
N ASN A 448 3.15 0.25 1.60
CA ASN A 448 2.11 -0.37 2.45
C ASN A 448 1.89 0.45 3.73
N VAL A 449 2.90 1.17 4.20
CA VAL A 449 2.80 1.96 5.43
C VAL A 449 2.38 3.38 5.11
N GLN A 450 3.05 4.02 4.16
CA GLN A 450 2.87 5.42 3.79
C GLN A 450 1.46 5.72 3.25
N HIS A 451 0.94 4.98 2.27
CA HIS A 451 -0.40 5.30 1.71
C HIS A 451 -1.49 5.15 2.77
N ASN A 452 -1.40 4.08 3.56
CA ASN A 452 -2.34 3.85 4.65
C ASN A 452 -2.23 4.88 5.77
N TYR A 453 -1.01 5.30 6.11
CA TYR A 453 -0.78 6.39 7.04
C TYR A 453 -1.41 7.70 6.53
N LEU A 454 -1.15 8.10 5.28
CA LEU A 454 -1.70 9.33 4.71
C LEU A 454 -3.24 9.31 4.65
N ALA A 455 -3.86 8.19 4.25
CA ALA A 455 -5.31 8.02 4.31
C ALA A 455 -5.86 8.18 5.72
N MET A 456 -5.21 7.56 6.72
CA MET A 456 -5.59 7.69 8.13
C MET A 456 -5.45 9.13 8.62
N GLN A 457 -4.43 9.88 8.17
CA GLN A 457 -4.30 11.29 8.53
C GLN A 457 -5.42 12.15 7.97
N LYS A 458 -5.83 11.92 6.71
CA LYS A 458 -6.99 12.62 6.14
C LYS A 458 -8.26 12.33 6.93
N ILE A 459 -8.54 11.06 7.24
CA ILE A 459 -9.77 10.70 7.95
C ILE A 459 -9.79 11.19 9.40
N LEU A 460 -8.65 11.15 10.10
CA LEU A 460 -8.53 11.65 11.46
C LEU A 460 -8.67 13.18 11.53
N SER A 461 -8.35 13.89 10.44
CA SER A 461 -8.56 15.34 10.31
C SER A 461 -9.99 15.73 9.93
N LEU A 462 -10.82 14.78 9.49
CA LEU A 462 -12.20 15.01 9.13
C LEU A 462 -13.09 14.83 10.37
N ASP A 463 -13.36 15.91 11.08
CA ASP A 463 -14.16 15.89 12.33
C ASP A 463 -15.58 15.34 12.14
N THR A 464 -16.11 15.43 10.93
CA THR A 464 -17.44 14.94 10.55
C THR A 464 -17.46 13.47 10.15
N PHE A 465 -16.34 12.74 10.24
CA PHE A 465 -16.34 11.31 9.92
C PHE A 465 -17.21 10.53 10.92
N PRO A 466 -18.20 9.75 10.46
CA PRO A 466 -19.09 9.01 11.34
C PRO A 466 -18.44 7.69 11.78
N TRP A 467 -17.68 7.75 12.88
CA TRP A 467 -16.92 6.62 13.47
C TRP A 467 -17.77 5.41 13.84
#